data_AF-A0A9D2JMX7-F1
#
_entry.id   AF-A0A9D2JMX7-F1
#
_cell.length_a   1.000
_cell.length_b   1.000
_cell.length_c   1.000
_cell.angle_alpha   90.00
_cell.angle_beta   90.00
_cell.angle_gamma   90.00
#
_symmetry.space_group_name_H-M   'P 1'
#
loop_
_entity.id
_entity.type
_entity.pdbx_description
1 polymer ?
#
loop_
_entity_poly.entity_id
_entity_poly.type
_entity_poly.pdbx_seq_one_letter_code
_entity_poly.pdbx_strand_id
1 'polypeptide(L)'
;MRNYVAGVLTAGILLGALRWADLALWTDLDTGLVTAGPVWARYLALALAAGLALLAGGLPGASAAAVERPRTRGAALALSLPAFAAGALYLIQGGLDLLGGTGPAGAVHGALGVLCALWLECLGQRWLLAGVRSQRRSASAPPPAWLGVLGSLVFAWDVLASFMTNGSSWHRTIPTSAVWQQLAALLLLGALLRAVCLPDAPNPKNLCRCGLLAWVLCLAWQLPRCVLLPAGPGDWGLAALGLLGGACALFCAQPGPLRRGNHAAG
;
A
#
# COMPACT_ATOMS: atom_id res chain seq x y z
N MET A 1 7.96 -1.41 19.61
CA MET A 1 7.37 -1.38 18.25
C MET A 1 7.00 0.03 17.78
N ARG A 2 6.17 0.80 18.52
CA ARG A 2 5.72 2.16 18.11
C ARG A 2 6.84 3.12 17.65
N ASN A 3 7.89 3.28 18.44
CA ASN A 3 9.00 4.20 18.10
C ASN A 3 9.73 3.76 16.82
N TYR A 4 9.86 2.44 16.60
CA TYR A 4 10.45 1.89 15.40
C TYR A 4 9.60 2.20 14.16
N VAL A 5 8.29 1.93 14.24
CA VAL A 5 7.35 2.24 13.16
C VAL A 5 7.38 3.73 12.83
N ALA A 6 7.34 4.60 13.84
CA ALA A 6 7.50 6.04 13.64
C ALA A 6 8.83 6.38 12.94
N GLY A 7 9.94 5.76 13.37
CA GLY A 7 11.26 5.93 12.74
C GLY A 7 11.32 5.49 11.27
N VAL A 8 10.65 4.39 10.90
CA VAL A 8 10.58 3.96 9.49
C VAL A 8 9.70 4.90 8.67
N LEU A 9 8.61 5.41 9.24
CA LEU A 9 7.76 6.37 8.55
C LEU A 9 8.50 7.69 8.29
N THR A 10 9.23 8.20 9.28
CA THR A 10 10.09 9.39 9.12
C THR A 10 11.23 9.14 8.14
N ALA A 11 11.86 7.96 8.18
CA ALA A 11 12.85 7.56 7.18
C ALA A 11 12.25 7.52 5.75
N GLY A 12 10.99 7.10 5.62
CA GLY A 12 10.26 7.18 4.34
C GLY A 12 10.03 8.62 3.88
N ILE A 13 9.69 9.55 4.77
CA ILE A 13 9.58 10.98 4.42
C ILE A 13 10.93 11.52 3.91
N LEU A 14 12.02 11.19 4.61
CA LEU A 14 13.37 11.57 4.19
C LEU A 14 13.75 10.94 2.84
N LEU A 15 13.42 9.66 2.63
CA LEU A 15 13.63 8.99 1.35
C LEU A 15 12.85 9.69 0.24
N GLY A 16 11.60 10.08 0.47
CA GLY A 16 10.79 10.81 -0.49
C GLY A 16 11.38 12.18 -0.84
N ALA A 17 11.87 12.93 0.16
CA ALA A 17 12.56 14.20 -0.07
C ALA A 17 13.86 14.01 -0.87
N LEU A 18 14.66 13.00 -0.54
CA LEU A 18 15.87 12.65 -1.29
C LEU A 18 15.54 12.23 -2.72
N ARG A 19 14.49 11.43 -2.91
CA ARG A 19 14.03 10.98 -4.23
C ARG A 19 13.47 12.14 -5.05
N TRP A 20 12.81 13.10 -4.41
CA TRP A 20 12.39 14.34 -5.08
C TRP A 20 13.58 15.14 -5.59
N ALA A 21 14.57 15.40 -4.73
CA ALA A 21 15.79 16.09 -5.15
C ALA A 21 16.52 15.32 -6.26
N ASP A 22 16.58 13.99 -6.14
CA ASP A 22 17.14 13.09 -7.16
C ASP A 22 16.49 13.26 -8.54
N LEU A 23 15.15 13.27 -8.58
CA LEU A 23 14.40 13.45 -9.81
C LEU A 23 14.50 14.87 -10.36
N ALA A 24 14.49 15.89 -9.51
CA ALA A 24 14.52 17.28 -9.94
C ALA A 24 15.90 17.75 -10.42
N LEU A 25 16.99 17.21 -9.86
CA LEU A 25 18.35 17.71 -10.11
C LEU A 25 19.21 16.78 -10.96
N TRP A 26 18.96 15.47 -10.91
CA TRP A 26 19.83 14.45 -11.51
C TRP A 26 19.11 13.44 -12.39
N THR A 27 17.87 13.75 -12.77
CA THR A 27 17.08 12.97 -13.72
C THR A 27 16.53 13.90 -14.79
N ASP A 28 16.62 13.46 -16.03
CA ASP A 28 15.96 14.12 -17.16
C ASP A 28 14.44 13.92 -17.02
N LEU A 29 13.68 15.01 -16.98
CA LEU A 29 12.24 14.97 -16.76
C LEU A 29 11.47 14.50 -18.00
N ASP A 30 12.06 14.63 -19.20
CA ASP A 30 11.43 14.19 -20.45
C ASP A 30 11.56 12.68 -20.62
N THR A 31 12.75 12.13 -20.33
CA THR A 31 13.05 10.71 -20.57
C THR A 31 13.00 9.85 -19.31
N GLY A 32 13.03 10.45 -18.11
CA GLY A 32 13.18 9.75 -16.84
C GLY A 32 14.56 9.11 -16.63
N LEU A 33 15.54 9.42 -17.49
CA LEU A 33 16.89 8.86 -17.42
C LEU A 33 17.75 9.64 -16.43
N VAL A 34 18.65 8.91 -15.78
CA VAL A 34 19.63 9.51 -14.87
C VAL A 34 20.63 10.34 -15.67
N THR A 35 20.77 11.63 -15.35
CA THR A 35 21.73 12.54 -15.98
C THR A 35 23.06 12.60 -15.23
N ALA A 36 23.04 12.40 -13.91
CA ALA A 36 24.24 12.41 -13.09
C ALA A 36 24.10 11.57 -11.80
N GLY A 37 25.25 11.25 -11.22
CA GLY A 37 25.38 10.48 -9.99
C GLY A 37 25.23 8.96 -10.18
N PRO A 38 25.71 8.17 -9.21
CA PRO A 38 25.70 6.72 -9.30
C PRO A 38 24.29 6.13 -9.20
N VAL A 39 23.90 5.33 -10.19
CA VAL A 39 22.61 4.60 -10.20
C VAL A 39 22.48 3.66 -9.00
N TRP A 40 23.57 3.00 -8.59
CA TRP A 40 23.56 2.07 -7.46
C TRP A 40 23.22 2.74 -6.12
N ALA A 41 23.51 4.03 -5.94
CA ALA A 41 23.20 4.73 -4.69
C ALA A 41 21.69 4.87 -4.48
N ARG A 42 20.94 5.04 -5.58
CA ARG A 42 19.47 5.04 -5.57
C ARG A 42 18.91 3.69 -5.12
N TYR A 43 19.46 2.61 -5.66
CA TYR A 43 19.10 1.25 -5.25
C TYR A 43 19.49 0.96 -3.80
N LEU A 44 20.66 1.44 -3.35
CA LEU A 44 21.09 1.26 -1.96
C LEU A 44 20.16 1.99 -0.99
N ALA A 45 19.82 3.25 -1.27
CA ALA A 45 18.87 4.01 -0.44
C ALA A 45 17.51 3.29 -0.34
N LEU A 46 17.00 2.79 -1.46
CA LEU A 46 15.76 2.03 -1.52
C LEU A 46 15.86 0.72 -0.72
N ALA A 47 16.94 -0.04 -0.90
CA ALA A 47 17.17 -1.31 -0.23
C ALA A 47 17.31 -1.15 1.29
N LEU A 48 17.99 -0.10 1.75
CA LEU A 48 18.11 0.22 3.18
C LEU A 48 16.74 0.55 3.78
N ALA A 49 15.96 1.43 3.14
CA ALA A 49 14.64 1.80 3.63
C ALA A 49 13.66 0.61 3.63
N ALA A 50 13.66 -0.21 2.56
CA ALA A 50 12.86 -1.43 2.50
C ALA A 50 13.31 -2.47 3.54
N GLY A 51 14.61 -2.62 3.75
CA GLY A 51 15.17 -3.49 4.80
C GLY A 51 14.70 -3.08 6.19
N LEU A 52 14.73 -1.77 6.50
CA LEU A 52 14.16 -1.24 7.75
C LEU A 52 12.66 -1.56 7.86
N ALA A 53 11.87 -1.41 6.80
CA ALA A 53 10.46 -1.78 6.84
C ALA A 53 10.24 -3.26 7.22
N LEU A 54 11.05 -4.18 6.68
CA LEU A 54 10.90 -5.63 6.88
C LEU A 54 11.29 -6.12 8.29
N LEU A 55 12.20 -5.42 8.97
CA LEU A 55 12.62 -5.78 10.33
C LEU A 55 11.52 -5.59 11.39
N ALA A 56 10.43 -4.87 11.08
CA ALA A 56 9.37 -4.53 12.03
C ALA A 56 8.71 -5.73 12.73
N GLY A 57 8.54 -6.88 12.06
CA GLY A 57 7.83 -8.02 12.64
C GLY A 57 8.64 -8.86 13.64
N GLY A 58 9.90 -8.51 13.91
CA GLY A 58 10.66 -9.06 15.05
C GLY A 58 10.27 -8.42 16.38
N LEU A 59 9.61 -7.26 16.35
CA LEU A 59 9.40 -6.45 17.55
C LEU A 59 8.17 -6.90 18.37
N PRO A 60 8.24 -6.83 19.71
CA PRO A 60 7.10 -7.08 20.58
C PRO A 60 6.08 -5.92 20.51
N GLY A 61 4.78 -6.26 20.46
CA GLY A 61 3.67 -5.32 20.61
C GLY A 61 2.82 -5.00 19.37
N ALA A 62 2.40 -6.00 18.59
CA ALA A 62 1.57 -5.81 17.39
C ALA A 62 0.10 -6.20 17.62
N SER A 63 -0.87 -5.35 17.22
CA SER A 63 -2.30 -5.68 17.26
C SER A 63 -3.00 -5.32 15.94
N ALA A 64 -3.76 -6.26 15.35
CA ALA A 64 -4.50 -5.99 14.10
C ALA A 64 -5.90 -5.42 14.37
N ALA A 65 -6.34 -5.41 15.63
CA ALA A 65 -7.72 -5.09 16.00
C ALA A 65 -8.14 -3.68 15.57
N ALA A 66 -7.22 -2.72 15.62
CA ALA A 66 -7.46 -1.34 15.20
C ALA A 66 -7.62 -1.17 13.68
N VAL A 67 -7.03 -2.07 12.88
CA VAL A 67 -7.20 -2.08 11.41
C VAL A 67 -8.45 -2.84 11.01
N GLU A 68 -8.75 -3.96 11.66
CA GLU A 68 -9.97 -4.73 11.37
C GLU A 68 -11.24 -3.93 11.69
N ARG A 69 -11.23 -3.24 12.85
CA ARG A 69 -12.37 -2.45 13.36
C ARG A 69 -11.87 -1.17 14.02
N PRO A 70 -11.66 -0.09 13.25
CA PRO A 70 -11.29 1.21 13.82
C PRO A 70 -12.40 1.69 14.77
N ARG A 71 -12.03 1.95 16.03
CA ARG A 71 -12.99 2.34 17.09
C ARG A 71 -13.19 3.85 17.21
N THR A 72 -12.34 4.65 16.56
CA THR A 72 -12.41 6.11 16.59
C THR A 72 -12.65 6.65 15.20
N ARG A 73 -13.35 7.80 15.09
CA ARG A 73 -13.56 8.49 13.81
C ARG A 73 -12.24 8.82 13.12
N GLY A 74 -11.23 9.28 13.88
CA GLY A 74 -9.91 9.58 13.33
C GLY A 74 -9.22 8.35 12.71
N ALA A 75 -9.26 7.19 13.39
CA ALA A 75 -8.69 5.97 12.84
C ALA A 75 -9.45 5.47 11.61
N ALA A 76 -10.78 5.59 11.63
CA ALA A 76 -11.62 5.23 10.49
C ALA A 76 -11.29 6.10 9.27
N LEU A 77 -11.19 7.43 9.43
CA LEU A 77 -10.84 8.34 8.34
C LEU A 77 -9.42 8.11 7.81
N ALA A 78 -8.45 7.89 8.70
CA ALA A 78 -7.06 7.63 8.32
C ALA A 78 -6.89 6.37 7.47
N LEU A 79 -7.78 5.38 7.62
CA LEU A 79 -7.80 4.16 6.80
C LEU A 79 -8.71 4.32 5.57
N SER A 80 -9.90 4.90 5.72
CA SER A 80 -10.90 4.97 4.64
C SER A 80 -10.51 5.94 3.54
N LEU A 81 -9.95 7.11 3.86
CA LEU A 81 -9.58 8.12 2.85
C LEU A 81 -8.55 7.61 1.83
N PRO A 82 -7.40 7.02 2.24
CA PRO A 82 -6.46 6.49 1.26
C PRO A 82 -7.02 5.26 0.52
N ALA A 83 -7.91 4.48 1.14
CA ALA A 83 -8.58 3.38 0.46
C ALA A 83 -9.55 3.87 -0.63
N PHE A 84 -10.34 4.90 -0.35
CA PHE A 84 -11.21 5.55 -1.35
C PHE A 84 -10.40 6.23 -2.46
N ALA A 85 -9.31 6.90 -2.10
CA ALA A 85 -8.43 7.51 -3.10
C ALA A 85 -7.84 6.45 -4.04
N ALA A 86 -7.31 5.35 -3.49
CA ALA A 86 -6.81 4.24 -4.28
C ALA A 86 -7.92 3.59 -5.11
N GLY A 87 -9.10 3.37 -4.51
CA GLY A 87 -10.27 2.81 -5.19
C GLY A 87 -10.70 3.63 -6.39
N ALA A 88 -10.91 4.94 -6.20
CA ALA A 88 -11.25 5.86 -7.29
C ALA A 88 -10.19 5.87 -8.41
N LEU A 89 -8.90 5.87 -8.07
CA LEU A 89 -7.82 5.90 -9.04
C LEU A 89 -7.71 4.62 -9.87
N TYR A 90 -7.87 3.46 -9.23
CA TYR A 90 -7.94 2.17 -9.95
C TYR A 90 -9.24 2.02 -10.76
N LEU A 91 -10.35 2.62 -10.32
CA LEU A 91 -11.58 2.66 -11.09
C LEU A 91 -11.41 3.50 -12.37
N ILE A 92 -10.76 4.66 -12.26
CA ILE A 92 -10.43 5.50 -13.40
C ILE A 92 -9.49 4.76 -14.34
N GLN A 93 -8.39 4.18 -13.84
CA GLN A 93 -7.45 3.40 -14.65
C GLN A 93 -8.17 2.26 -15.39
N GLY A 94 -8.93 1.45 -14.66
CA GLY A 94 -9.62 0.31 -15.26
C GLY A 94 -10.70 0.74 -16.26
N GLY A 95 -11.38 1.85 -16.00
CA GLY A 95 -12.31 2.46 -16.95
C GLY A 95 -11.61 2.93 -18.23
N LEU A 96 -10.45 3.57 -18.13
CA LEU A 96 -9.65 3.97 -19.29
C LEU A 96 -9.20 2.75 -20.11
N ASP A 97 -8.77 1.67 -19.46
CA ASP A 97 -8.32 0.47 -20.16
C ASP A 97 -9.48 -0.22 -20.92
N LEU A 98 -10.66 -0.27 -20.30
CA LEU A 98 -11.87 -0.85 -20.89
C LEU A 98 -12.44 -0.01 -22.03
N LEU A 99 -12.48 1.32 -21.87
CA LEU A 99 -13.02 2.24 -22.87
C LEU A 99 -12.03 2.52 -24.00
N GLY A 100 -10.72 2.45 -23.70
CA GLY A 100 -9.64 2.77 -24.63
C GLY A 100 -9.41 1.74 -25.73
N GLY A 101 -10.14 0.62 -25.75
CA GLY A 101 -10.03 -0.39 -26.82
C GLY A 101 -8.64 -1.04 -26.89
N THR A 102 -7.98 -1.21 -25.75
CA THR A 102 -6.59 -1.72 -25.58
C THR A 102 -6.43 -3.22 -25.88
N GLY A 103 -7.38 -3.80 -26.60
CA GLY A 103 -7.44 -5.23 -26.89
C GLY A 103 -7.82 -6.09 -25.67
N PRO A 104 -7.83 -7.42 -25.82
CA PRO A 104 -8.27 -8.34 -24.77
C PRO A 104 -7.38 -8.27 -23.52
N ALA A 105 -6.07 -8.03 -23.69
CA ALA A 105 -5.13 -7.92 -22.58
C ALA A 105 -5.45 -6.71 -21.68
N GLY A 106 -5.67 -5.53 -22.27
CA GLY A 106 -6.03 -4.35 -21.49
C GLY A 106 -7.47 -4.40 -20.97
N ALA A 107 -8.40 -5.08 -21.65
CA ALA A 107 -9.72 -5.35 -21.08
C ALA A 107 -9.65 -6.21 -19.80
N VAL A 108 -8.79 -7.23 -19.77
CA VAL A 108 -8.54 -8.04 -18.56
C VAL A 108 -7.91 -7.17 -17.47
N HIS A 109 -6.86 -6.41 -17.79
CA HIS A 109 -6.23 -5.50 -16.84
C HIS A 109 -7.25 -4.51 -16.25
N GLY A 110 -8.08 -3.90 -17.10
CA GLY A 110 -9.11 -2.97 -16.69
C GLY A 110 -10.17 -3.60 -15.78
N ALA A 111 -10.62 -4.82 -16.10
CA ALA A 111 -11.54 -5.57 -15.24
C ALA A 111 -10.92 -5.88 -13.87
N LEU A 112 -9.65 -6.28 -13.81
CA LEU A 112 -8.92 -6.48 -12.54
C LEU A 112 -8.80 -5.18 -11.75
N GLY A 113 -8.51 -4.06 -12.41
CA GLY A 113 -8.48 -2.72 -11.81
C GLY A 113 -9.82 -2.31 -11.20
N VAL A 114 -10.93 -2.55 -11.92
CA VAL A 114 -12.29 -2.31 -11.40
C VAL A 114 -12.60 -3.20 -10.19
N LEU A 115 -12.23 -4.48 -10.21
CA LEU A 115 -12.42 -5.37 -9.07
C LEU A 115 -11.60 -4.92 -7.85
N CYS A 116 -10.36 -4.46 -8.06
CA CYS A 116 -9.52 -3.87 -7.03
C CYS A 116 -10.18 -2.63 -6.42
N ALA A 117 -10.68 -1.74 -7.27
CA ALA A 117 -11.40 -0.54 -6.86
C ALA A 117 -12.62 -0.87 -6.00
N LEU A 118 -13.51 -1.74 -6.49
CA LEU A 118 -14.73 -2.14 -5.77
C LEU A 118 -14.40 -2.72 -4.38
N TRP A 119 -13.32 -3.50 -4.27
CA TRP A 119 -12.91 -4.06 -2.99
C TRP A 119 -12.42 -2.98 -2.02
N LEU A 120 -11.57 -2.04 -2.50
CA LEU A 120 -11.06 -0.92 -1.69
C LEU A 120 -12.18 0.03 -1.25
N GLU A 121 -13.15 0.30 -2.12
CA GLU A 121 -14.34 1.11 -1.81
C GLU A 121 -15.19 0.46 -0.73
N CYS A 122 -15.50 -0.84 -0.86
CA CYS A 122 -16.25 -1.58 0.16
C CYS A 122 -15.51 -1.60 1.51
N LEU A 123 -14.18 -1.74 1.47
CA LEU A 123 -13.33 -1.71 2.66
C LEU A 123 -13.33 -0.32 3.33
N GLY A 124 -13.18 0.74 2.54
CA GLY A 124 -13.25 2.13 3.00
C GLY A 124 -14.60 2.45 3.64
N GLN A 125 -15.70 2.02 3.02
CA GLN A 125 -17.05 2.15 3.58
C GLN A 125 -17.18 1.43 4.92
N ARG A 126 -16.70 0.18 5.02
CA ARG A 126 -16.73 -0.58 6.27
C ARG A 126 -15.98 0.16 7.39
N TRP A 127 -14.78 0.68 7.12
CA TRP A 127 -14.01 1.43 8.11
C TRP A 127 -14.70 2.72 8.53
N LEU A 128 -15.22 3.48 7.56
CA LEU A 128 -15.95 4.73 7.83
C LEU A 128 -17.19 4.48 8.68
N LEU A 129 -17.98 3.46 8.34
CA LEU A 129 -19.17 3.06 9.08
C LEU A 129 -18.83 2.58 10.50
N ALA A 130 -17.73 1.84 10.66
CA ALA A 130 -17.26 1.41 11.98
C ALA A 130 -16.89 2.59 12.89
N GLY A 131 -16.23 3.62 12.33
CA GLY A 131 -15.86 4.83 13.09
C GLY A 131 -17.03 5.76 13.41
N VAL A 132 -18.02 5.87 12.52
CA VAL A 132 -19.21 6.72 12.73
C VAL A 132 -20.20 6.08 13.70
N ARG A 133 -20.44 4.76 13.57
CA ARG A 133 -21.47 4.05 14.34
C ARG A 133 -20.95 3.42 15.63
N SER A 134 -19.98 4.04 16.31
CA SER A 134 -19.12 3.45 17.37
C SER A 134 -19.79 2.70 18.54
N GLN A 135 -21.12 2.51 18.55
CA GLN A 135 -21.90 1.88 19.61
C GLN A 135 -22.99 0.87 19.15
N ARG A 136 -23.32 0.73 17.85
CA ARG A 136 -24.39 -0.22 17.43
C ARG A 136 -23.84 -1.42 16.65
N ARG A 137 -24.02 -2.59 17.27
CA ARG A 137 -23.65 -3.99 16.95
C ARG A 137 -23.94 -4.54 15.53
N SER A 138 -24.15 -3.72 14.49
CA SER A 138 -24.25 -4.26 13.13
C SER A 138 -22.87 -4.23 12.47
N ALA A 139 -22.12 -5.33 12.65
CA ALA A 139 -20.93 -5.58 11.86
C ALA A 139 -21.36 -5.72 10.41
N SER A 140 -21.08 -4.71 9.59
CA SER A 140 -21.15 -4.83 8.14
C SER A 140 -20.34 -6.07 7.75
N ALA A 141 -20.92 -6.95 6.93
CA ALA A 141 -20.20 -8.12 6.44
C ALA A 141 -18.87 -7.68 5.82
N PRO A 142 -17.77 -8.43 6.01
CA PRO A 142 -16.52 -8.15 5.32
C PRO A 142 -16.76 -8.08 3.81
N PRO A 143 -16.01 -7.23 3.08
CA PRO A 143 -16.04 -7.28 1.63
C PRO A 143 -15.72 -8.72 1.17
N PRO A 144 -16.37 -9.22 0.12
CA PRO A 144 -16.19 -10.59 -0.32
C PRO A 144 -14.72 -10.88 -0.62
N ALA A 145 -14.17 -11.93 -0.01
CA ALA A 145 -12.75 -12.27 -0.12
C ALA A 145 -12.33 -12.54 -1.57
N TRP A 146 -13.20 -13.19 -2.36
CA TRP A 146 -12.94 -13.47 -3.78
C TRP A 146 -12.71 -12.19 -4.59
N LEU A 147 -13.45 -11.12 -4.28
CA LEU A 147 -13.34 -9.84 -4.97
C LEU A 147 -11.97 -9.22 -4.75
N GLY A 148 -11.47 -9.23 -3.51
CA GLY A 148 -10.13 -8.70 -3.23
C GLY A 148 -9.01 -9.60 -3.73
N VAL A 149 -9.20 -10.93 -3.72
CA VAL A 149 -8.23 -11.86 -4.34
C VAL A 149 -8.10 -11.56 -5.83
N LEU A 150 -9.21 -11.49 -6.57
CA LEU A 150 -9.19 -11.14 -8.00
C LEU A 150 -8.66 -9.73 -8.23
N GLY A 151 -9.11 -8.74 -7.46
CA GLY A 151 -8.64 -7.36 -7.56
C GLY A 151 -7.14 -7.24 -7.32
N SER A 152 -6.56 -8.05 -6.43
CA SER A 152 -5.11 -8.06 -6.21
C SER A 152 -4.30 -8.62 -7.38
N LEU A 153 -4.93 -9.34 -8.32
CA LEU A 153 -4.24 -9.85 -9.52
C LEU A 153 -3.83 -8.72 -10.47
N VAL A 154 -4.38 -7.50 -10.35
CA VAL A 154 -3.93 -6.34 -11.12
C VAL A 154 -2.44 -6.06 -10.89
N PHE A 155 -1.96 -6.16 -9.64
CA PHE A 155 -0.56 -5.96 -9.30
C PHE A 155 0.32 -7.09 -9.84
N ALA A 156 -0.18 -8.33 -9.85
CA ALA A 156 0.52 -9.46 -10.45
C ALA A 156 0.63 -9.30 -11.98
N TRP A 157 -0.44 -8.81 -12.61
CA TRP A 157 -0.46 -8.46 -14.02
C TRP A 157 0.59 -7.39 -14.33
N ASP A 158 0.64 -6.32 -13.54
CA ASP A 158 1.62 -5.23 -13.71
C ASP A 158 3.07 -5.70 -13.56
N VAL A 159 3.33 -6.63 -12.63
CA VAL A 159 4.66 -7.27 -12.48
C VAL A 159 5.02 -8.03 -13.76
N LEU A 160 4.12 -8.87 -14.26
CA LEU A 160 4.35 -9.65 -15.48
C LEU A 160 4.51 -8.75 -16.71
N ALA A 161 3.64 -7.76 -16.86
CA ALA A 161 3.72 -6.77 -17.94
C ALA A 161 5.05 -6.02 -17.90
N SER A 162 5.54 -5.65 -16.71
CA SER A 162 6.84 -5.01 -16.54
C SER A 162 7.98 -5.90 -17.04
N PHE A 163 7.98 -7.20 -16.72
CA PHE A 163 9.01 -8.11 -17.23
C PHE A 163 8.94 -8.33 -18.74
N MET A 164 7.74 -8.32 -19.33
CA MET A 164 7.57 -8.51 -20.77
C MET A 164 7.92 -7.27 -21.60
N THR A 165 7.63 -6.07 -21.08
CA THR A 165 7.69 -4.81 -21.85
C THR A 165 8.85 -3.91 -21.43
N ASN A 166 9.33 -4.03 -20.19
CA ASN A 166 10.29 -3.12 -19.57
C ASN A 166 11.37 -3.93 -18.84
N GLY A 167 12.26 -4.56 -19.62
CA GLY A 167 13.38 -5.32 -19.07
C GLY A 167 14.21 -4.50 -18.08
N SER A 168 14.46 -5.07 -16.90
CA SER A 168 15.31 -4.45 -15.89
C SER A 168 16.75 -4.37 -16.41
N SER A 169 17.36 -3.19 -16.35
CA SER A 169 18.79 -3.01 -16.62
C SER A 169 19.45 -2.34 -15.43
N TRP A 170 20.75 -2.57 -15.26
CA TRP A 170 21.53 -2.01 -14.14
C TRP A 170 21.53 -0.47 -14.14
N HIS A 171 21.15 0.14 -15.26
CA HIS A 171 21.14 1.58 -15.48
C HIS A 171 19.76 2.25 -15.37
N ARG A 172 18.66 1.48 -15.30
CA ARG A 172 17.29 2.02 -15.25
C ARG A 172 16.61 1.70 -13.92
N THR A 173 16.56 2.67 -13.02
CA THR A 173 15.92 2.51 -11.69
C THR A 173 14.41 2.45 -11.75
N ILE A 174 13.81 3.20 -12.68
CA ILE A 174 12.36 3.32 -12.84
C ILE A 174 11.67 1.95 -13.05
N PRO A 175 11.99 1.16 -14.10
CA PRO A 175 11.30 -0.11 -14.36
C PRO A 175 11.55 -1.15 -13.27
N THR A 176 12.75 -1.21 -12.71
CA THR A 176 13.06 -2.10 -11.59
C THR A 176 12.22 -1.74 -10.37
N SER A 177 12.18 -0.47 -9.97
CA SER A 177 11.42 -0.05 -8.78
C SER A 177 9.91 -0.23 -8.95
N ALA A 178 9.38 -0.12 -10.18
CA ALA A 178 7.97 -0.36 -10.47
C ALA A 178 7.55 -1.78 -10.07
N VAL A 179 8.34 -2.80 -10.43
CA VAL A 179 8.07 -4.20 -10.02
C VAL A 179 8.01 -4.32 -8.50
N TRP A 180 8.91 -3.64 -7.78
CA TRP A 180 8.99 -3.73 -6.32
C TRP A 180 7.80 -3.05 -5.65
N GLN A 181 7.31 -1.94 -6.23
CA GLN A 181 6.09 -1.27 -5.80
C GLN A 181 4.85 -2.14 -5.98
N GLN A 182 4.72 -2.78 -7.13
CA GLN A 182 3.61 -3.68 -7.43
C GLN A 182 3.61 -4.89 -6.47
N LEU A 183 4.78 -5.47 -6.21
CA LEU A 183 4.93 -6.53 -5.20
C LEU A 183 4.59 -6.04 -3.78
N ALA A 184 4.99 -4.83 -3.41
CA ALA A 184 4.67 -4.27 -2.09
C ALA A 184 3.16 -4.02 -1.93
N ALA A 185 2.50 -3.50 -2.97
CA ALA A 185 1.05 -3.35 -3.02
C ALA A 185 0.34 -4.70 -2.92
N LEU A 186 0.78 -5.70 -3.68
CA LEU A 186 0.25 -7.08 -3.62
C LEU A 186 0.40 -7.68 -2.22
N LEU A 187 1.56 -7.55 -1.59
CA LEU A 187 1.81 -8.03 -0.23
C LEU A 187 0.94 -7.31 0.81
N LEU A 188 0.75 -5.99 0.67
CA LEU A 188 -0.14 -5.20 1.51
C LEU A 188 -1.60 -5.68 1.38
N LEU A 189 -2.13 -5.76 0.16
CA LEU A 189 -3.50 -6.22 -0.06
C LEU A 189 -3.70 -7.65 0.42
N GLY A 190 -2.73 -8.54 0.18
CA GLY A 190 -2.78 -9.92 0.69
C GLY A 190 -2.79 -9.98 2.22
N ALA A 191 -2.01 -9.12 2.89
CA ALA A 191 -2.03 -9.03 4.35
C ALA A 191 -3.34 -8.41 4.88
N LEU A 192 -3.89 -7.41 4.20
CA LEU A 192 -5.18 -6.80 4.52
C LEU A 192 -6.34 -7.77 4.34
N LEU A 193 -6.39 -8.50 3.22
CA LEU A 193 -7.36 -9.56 2.95
C LEU A 193 -7.39 -10.56 4.09
N ARG A 194 -6.22 -11.06 4.53
CA ARG A 194 -6.15 -11.97 5.68
C ARG A 194 -6.63 -11.31 6.96
N ALA A 195 -6.20 -10.07 7.23
CA ALA A 195 -6.59 -9.37 8.45
C ALA A 195 -8.10 -9.07 8.53
N VAL A 196 -8.76 -8.85 7.38
CA VAL A 196 -10.16 -8.40 7.29
C VAL A 196 -11.15 -9.55 7.05
N CYS A 197 -10.73 -10.55 6.25
CA CYS A 197 -11.58 -11.69 5.85
C CYS A 197 -11.30 -12.97 6.65
N LEU A 198 -10.13 -13.10 7.32
CA LEU A 198 -9.77 -14.24 8.16
C LEU A 198 -9.44 -13.79 9.60
N PRO A 199 -10.44 -13.31 10.37
CA PRO A 199 -10.22 -12.70 11.68
C PRO A 199 -9.72 -13.67 12.76
N ASP A 200 -9.83 -14.99 12.54
CA ASP A 200 -9.40 -16.01 13.51
C ASP A 200 -7.89 -16.28 13.49
N ALA A 201 -7.17 -15.80 12.47
CA ALA A 201 -5.71 -15.95 12.34
C ALA A 201 -5.01 -14.61 12.01
N PRO A 202 -5.18 -13.55 12.83
CA PRO A 202 -4.63 -12.25 12.53
C PRO A 202 -3.10 -12.28 12.73
N ASN A 203 -2.35 -11.93 11.69
CA ASN A 203 -0.90 -11.73 11.77
C ASN A 203 -0.56 -10.23 11.68
N PRO A 204 -0.70 -9.47 12.79
CA PRO A 204 -0.46 -8.02 12.80
C PRO A 204 0.98 -7.65 12.48
N LYS A 205 1.93 -8.55 12.76
CA LYS A 205 3.34 -8.36 12.44
C LYS A 205 3.55 -8.35 10.93
N ASN A 206 2.93 -9.29 10.21
CA ASN A 206 3.00 -9.33 8.76
C ASN A 206 2.32 -8.10 8.13
N LEU A 207 1.13 -7.73 8.59
CA LEU A 207 0.44 -6.53 8.10
C LEU A 207 1.26 -5.26 8.34
N CYS A 208 1.89 -5.12 9.50
CA CYS A 208 2.77 -3.99 9.79
C CYS A 208 3.99 -3.94 8.84
N ARG A 209 4.65 -5.09 8.62
CA ARG A 209 5.78 -5.20 7.66
C ARG A 209 5.36 -4.80 6.24
N CYS A 210 4.27 -5.38 5.73
CA CYS A 210 3.75 -5.08 4.41
C CYS A 210 3.30 -3.61 4.30
N GLY A 211 2.68 -3.06 5.36
CA GLY A 211 2.28 -1.66 5.43
C GLY A 211 3.46 -0.69 5.36
N LEU A 212 4.53 -0.94 6.14
CA LEU A 212 5.75 -0.14 6.07
C LEU A 212 6.45 -0.27 4.72
N LEU A 213 6.44 -1.48 4.14
CA LEU A 213 7.04 -1.72 2.83
C LEU A 213 6.30 -0.93 1.74
N ALA A 214 4.97 -0.94 1.77
CA ALA A 214 4.13 -0.13 0.88
C ALA A 214 4.31 1.38 1.12
N TRP A 215 4.48 1.83 2.37
CA TRP A 215 4.83 3.23 2.66
C TRP A 215 6.14 3.65 1.98
N VAL A 216 7.18 2.84 2.10
CA VAL A 216 8.50 3.13 1.52
C VAL A 216 8.47 3.08 -0.02
N LEU A 217 7.93 2.01 -0.59
CA LEU A 217 7.99 1.78 -2.03
C LEU A 217 6.86 2.48 -2.78
N CYS A 218 5.62 2.32 -2.33
CA CYS A 218 4.46 2.80 -3.06
C CYS A 218 4.15 4.26 -2.77
N LEU A 219 4.54 4.83 -1.62
CA LEU A 219 4.37 6.27 -1.35
C LEU A 219 5.68 7.04 -1.48
N ALA A 220 6.65 6.79 -0.59
CA ALA A 220 7.85 7.61 -0.51
C ALA A 220 8.66 7.61 -1.81
N TRP A 221 8.79 6.47 -2.47
CA TRP A 221 9.48 6.40 -3.76
C TRP A 221 8.63 6.86 -4.96
N GLN A 222 7.33 6.56 -4.95
CA GLN A 222 6.44 6.81 -6.09
C GLN A 222 5.94 8.26 -6.15
N LEU A 223 5.62 8.89 -5.01
CA LEU A 223 5.00 10.21 -4.98
C LEU A 223 5.84 11.29 -5.68
N PRO A 224 7.17 11.39 -5.46
CA PRO A 224 7.98 12.34 -6.19
C PRO A 224 7.97 12.10 -7.70
N ARG A 225 7.91 10.83 -8.12
CA ARG A 225 7.77 10.46 -9.53
C ARG A 225 6.43 10.91 -10.09
N CYS A 226 5.33 10.69 -9.37
CA CYS A 226 4.01 11.08 -9.84
C CYS A 226 3.87 12.59 -10.08
N VAL A 227 4.60 13.39 -9.29
CA VAL A 227 4.53 14.86 -9.41
C VAL A 227 5.48 15.40 -10.48
N LEU A 228 6.68 14.82 -10.61
CA LEU A 228 7.73 15.36 -11.48
C LEU A 228 7.78 14.73 -12.88
N LEU A 229 7.20 13.54 -13.06
CA LEU A 229 7.23 12.78 -14.31
C LEU A 229 5.80 12.42 -14.75
N PRO A 230 5.58 12.09 -16.04
CA PRO A 230 4.28 11.62 -16.50
C PRO A 230 3.79 10.43 -15.67
N ALA A 231 2.58 10.53 -15.14
CA ALA A 231 1.99 9.54 -14.26
C ALA A 231 0.50 9.35 -14.57
N GLY A 232 0.09 8.09 -14.66
CA GLY A 232 -1.29 7.70 -14.88
C GLY A 232 -2.07 7.57 -13.56
N PRO A 233 -3.40 7.38 -13.64
CA PRO A 233 -4.22 7.11 -12.46
C PRO A 233 -3.71 5.93 -11.62
N GLY A 234 -3.22 4.85 -12.26
CA GLY A 234 -2.61 3.71 -11.56
C GLY A 234 -1.39 4.07 -10.71
N ASP A 235 -0.53 4.97 -11.19
CA ASP A 235 0.66 5.45 -10.46
C ASP A 235 0.27 6.19 -9.18
N TRP A 236 -0.73 7.07 -9.28
CA TRP A 236 -1.31 7.75 -8.12
C TRP A 236 -2.04 6.76 -7.20
N GLY A 237 -2.67 5.73 -7.76
CA GLY A 237 -3.32 4.65 -7.02
C GLY A 237 -2.33 3.91 -6.12
N LEU A 238 -1.13 3.62 -6.63
CA LEU A 238 -0.03 3.06 -5.83
C LEU A 238 0.39 4.00 -4.69
N ALA A 239 0.50 5.31 -4.94
CA ALA A 239 0.79 6.29 -3.90
C ALA A 239 -0.27 6.28 -2.78
N ALA A 240 -1.55 6.22 -3.15
CA ALA A 240 -2.65 6.10 -2.19
C ALA A 240 -2.59 4.78 -1.38
N LEU A 241 -2.22 3.66 -2.01
CA LEU A 241 -1.99 2.40 -1.32
C LEU A 241 -0.80 2.45 -0.35
N GLY A 242 0.25 3.21 -0.69
CA GLY A 242 1.37 3.45 0.22
C GLY A 242 0.96 4.24 1.47
N LEU A 243 0.10 5.27 1.32
CA LEU A 243 -0.52 5.98 2.45
C LEU A 243 -1.34 5.03 3.32
N LEU A 244 -2.18 4.20 2.69
CA LEU A 244 -2.96 3.18 3.39
C LEU A 244 -2.05 2.22 4.18
N GLY A 245 -0.98 1.74 3.56
CA GLY A 245 0.01 0.87 4.20
C GLY A 245 0.66 1.51 5.43
N GLY A 246 1.05 2.78 5.34
CA GLY A 246 1.58 3.54 6.48
C GLY A 246 0.58 3.68 7.63
N ALA A 247 -0.69 3.98 7.31
CA ALA A 247 -1.77 4.03 8.29
C ALA A 247 -1.98 2.66 8.96
N CYS A 248 -2.04 1.57 8.19
CA CYS A 248 -2.13 0.22 8.74
C CYS A 248 -0.96 -0.11 9.67
N ALA A 249 0.27 0.24 9.29
CA ALA A 249 1.45 0.02 10.13
C ALA A 249 1.39 0.79 11.45
N LEU A 250 0.95 2.06 11.44
CA LEU A 250 0.75 2.87 12.64
C LEU A 250 -0.25 2.24 13.60
N PHE A 251 -1.40 1.80 13.09
CA PHE A 251 -2.43 1.15 13.92
C PHE A 251 -1.99 -0.22 14.42
N CYS A 252 -1.23 -0.98 13.62
CA CYS A 252 -0.65 -2.24 14.07
C CYS A 252 0.37 -2.08 15.19
N ALA A 253 1.02 -0.92 15.31
CA ALA A 253 2.01 -0.62 16.34
C ALA A 253 1.40 -0.15 17.67
N GLN A 254 0.08 0.02 17.74
CA GLN A 254 -0.59 0.43 18.97
C GLN A 254 -0.65 -0.74 19.98
N PRO A 255 -0.48 -0.45 21.28
CA PRO A 255 -0.63 -1.47 22.31
C PRO A 255 -2.05 -2.07 22.25
N GLY A 256 -2.13 -3.40 22.21
CA GLY A 256 -3.42 -4.09 22.28
C GLY A 256 -4.14 -3.75 23.58
N PRO A 257 -5.48 -3.78 23.62
CA PRO A 257 -6.21 -3.63 24.86
C PRO A 257 -5.71 -4.68 25.86
N LEU A 258 -5.32 -4.25 27.07
CA LEU A 258 -4.97 -5.14 28.16
C LEU A 258 -6.12 -6.15 28.31
N ARG A 259 -5.83 -7.43 28.06
CA ARG A 259 -6.75 -8.51 28.39
C ARG A 259 -6.89 -8.44 29.91
N ARG A 260 -7.97 -7.82 30.42
CA ARG A 260 -8.28 -7.83 31.86
C ARG A 260 -8.21 -9.28 32.28
N GLY A 261 -7.23 -9.62 33.11
CA GLY A 261 -7.07 -10.97 33.63
C GLY A 261 -8.39 -11.36 34.29
N ASN A 262 -8.94 -12.49 33.88
CA ASN A 262 -9.94 -13.18 34.67
C ASN A 262 -9.23 -13.65 35.96
N HIS A 263 -9.11 -12.75 36.93
CA HIS A 263 -9.04 -13.15 38.34
C HIS A 263 -10.49 -13.43 38.76
N ALA A 264 -11.02 -14.56 38.29
CA ALA A 264 -12.12 -15.20 38.99
C ALA A 264 -11.50 -15.86 40.23
N ALA A 265 -11.95 -15.39 41.38
CA ALA A 265 -11.56 -15.84 42.71
C ALA A 265 -11.68 -17.36 42.87
N GLY A 266 -10.70 -17.95 43.55
CA GLY A 266 -10.87 -19.21 44.26
C GLY A 266 -11.42 -18.97 45.66
#